data_AF-A0A836UHG1-F1
#
_entry.id   AF-A0A836UHG1-F1
#
_cell.length_a   1.000
_cell.length_b   1.000
_cell.length_c   1.000
_cell.angle_alpha   90.00
_cell.angle_beta   90.00
_cell.angle_gamma   90.00
#
_symmetry.space_group_name_H-M   'P 1'
#
loop_
_entity.id
_entity.type
_entity.pdbx_description
1 polymer ?
#
loop_
_entity_poly.entity_id
_entity_poly.type
_entity_poly.pdbx_seq_one_letter_code
_entity_poly.pdbx_strand_id
1 'polypeptide(L)'
;MRSTARLPPMPVHAYANLPRDRTPSDMFPYWLEIGSFRLPTFGPMVVLGFLSGHFLIKRELDRRGIDPELATSLVTAGILGGLAGAKLYFVLFELPAYVTWGETLRSLFSGSGLTFHGGFIVALLAVLWT
;
A
#
# COMPACT_ATOMS: atom_id res chain seq x y z
N MET A 1 28.76 0.88 -24.81
CA MET A 1 28.79 -0.52 -24.33
C MET A 1 29.34 -0.54 -22.90
N ARG A 2 28.50 -0.65 -21.87
CA ARG A 2 28.97 -0.89 -20.49
C ARG A 2 28.45 -2.25 -20.05
N SER A 3 29.38 -3.11 -19.67
CA SER A 3 29.18 -4.52 -19.36
C SER A 3 28.16 -4.70 -18.24
N THR A 4 27.06 -5.38 -18.55
CA THR A 4 26.06 -5.94 -17.61
C THR A 4 26.60 -7.21 -16.93
N ALA A 5 27.86 -7.19 -16.50
CA ALA A 5 28.44 -8.31 -15.79
C ALA A 5 27.86 -8.36 -14.37
N ARG A 6 27.05 -9.38 -14.10
CA ARG A 6 26.66 -9.74 -12.73
C ARG A 6 27.91 -9.86 -11.87
N LEU A 7 27.97 -9.11 -10.79
CA LEU A 7 29.06 -9.20 -9.84
C LEU A 7 29.06 -10.61 -9.21
N PRO A 8 30.24 -11.22 -8.96
CA PRO A 8 30.31 -12.49 -8.25
C PRO A 8 29.73 -12.34 -6.84
N PRO A 9 29.26 -13.42 -6.20
CA PRO A 9 28.77 -13.38 -4.83
C PRO A 9 29.88 -12.92 -3.88
N MET A 10 29.71 -11.73 -3.30
CA MET A 10 30.63 -11.11 -2.35
C MET A 10 30.07 -11.23 -0.91
N PRO A 11 30.91 -11.09 0.13
CA PRO A 11 30.47 -10.99 1.52
C PRO A 11 29.52 -9.79 1.73
N VAL A 12 28.52 -9.93 2.61
CA VAL A 12 27.46 -8.92 2.81
C VAL A 12 28.01 -7.52 3.13
N HIS A 13 29.10 -7.43 3.90
CA HIS A 13 29.75 -6.17 4.25
C HIS A 13 30.40 -5.43 3.07
N ALA A 14 30.69 -6.13 1.96
CA ALA A 14 31.28 -5.52 0.77
C ALA A 14 30.24 -4.72 -0.05
N TYR A 15 28.96 -5.13 -0.03
CA TYR A 15 27.90 -4.42 -0.76
C TYR A 15 27.60 -3.04 -0.15
N ALA A 16 27.87 -2.84 1.15
CA ALA A 16 27.63 -1.58 1.85
C ALA A 16 28.49 -0.41 1.30
N ASN A 17 29.62 -0.72 0.67
CA ASN A 17 30.56 0.26 0.12
C ASN A 17 30.45 0.40 -1.41
N LEU A 18 29.52 -0.31 -2.04
CA LEU A 18 29.30 -0.15 -3.47
C LEU A 18 28.52 1.14 -3.75
N PRO A 19 28.85 1.85 -4.84
CA PRO A 19 27.98 2.92 -5.31
C PRO A 19 26.59 2.33 -5.62
N ARG A 20 25.52 3.09 -5.34
CA ARG A 20 24.12 2.58 -5.35
C ARG A 20 23.66 2.00 -6.70
N ASP A 21 24.40 2.27 -7.77
CA ASP A 21 24.21 1.68 -9.11
C ASP A 21 24.73 0.23 -9.22
N ARG A 22 25.44 -0.30 -8.22
CA ARG A 22 26.15 -1.59 -8.26
C ARG A 22 25.71 -2.60 -7.21
N THR A 23 24.75 -2.29 -6.35
CA THR A 23 24.11 -3.32 -5.54
C THR A 23 23.18 -4.14 -6.43
N PRO A 24 23.29 -5.49 -6.48
CA PRO A 24 22.25 -6.32 -7.06
C PRO A 24 20.99 -6.15 -6.20
N SER A 25 20.13 -5.19 -6.55
CA SER A 25 18.78 -5.19 -6.01
C SER A 25 18.02 -6.24 -6.82
N ASP A 26 18.12 -7.50 -6.42
CA ASP A 26 17.34 -8.62 -7.00
C ASP A 26 15.83 -8.51 -6.65
N MET A 27 15.35 -7.29 -6.40
CA MET A 27 13.94 -7.00 -6.13
C MET A 27 13.23 -6.84 -7.47
N PHE A 28 12.05 -7.44 -7.59
CA PHE A 28 11.14 -7.28 -8.72
C PHE A 28 10.06 -6.25 -8.35
N PRO A 29 10.29 -4.93 -8.55
CA PRO A 29 9.36 -3.87 -8.10
C PRO A 29 8.09 -3.77 -8.97
N TYR A 30 8.10 -4.35 -10.17
CA TYR A 30 6.98 -4.34 -11.10
C TYR A 30 6.63 -5.77 -11.54
N TRP A 31 5.34 -6.08 -11.58
CA TRP A 31 4.85 -7.37 -12.10
C TRP A 31 4.69 -7.36 -13.61
N LEU A 32 4.29 -6.22 -14.15
CA LEU A 32 4.00 -6.07 -15.56
C LEU A 32 4.51 -4.70 -16.02
N GLU A 33 5.27 -4.72 -17.11
CA GLU A 33 5.75 -3.53 -17.79
C GLU A 33 5.32 -3.63 -19.26
N ILE A 34 4.37 -2.80 -19.66
CA ILE A 34 3.91 -2.69 -21.06
C ILE A 34 4.21 -1.27 -21.52
N GLY A 35 5.34 -1.09 -22.20
CA GLY A 35 5.78 0.22 -22.68
C GLY A 35 5.98 1.22 -21.52
N SER A 36 5.17 2.28 -21.47
CA SER A 36 5.19 3.29 -20.40
C SER A 36 4.32 2.91 -19.18
N PHE A 37 3.48 1.89 -19.30
CA PHE A 37 2.67 1.41 -18.19
C PHE A 37 3.47 0.43 -17.33
N ARG A 38 3.62 0.77 -16.04
CA ARG A 38 4.26 -0.07 -15.04
C ARG A 38 3.27 -0.38 -13.94
N LEU A 39 3.07 -1.67 -13.65
CA LEU A 39 2.25 -2.15 -12.55
C LEU A 39 3.14 -2.53 -11.37
N PRO A 40 3.20 -1.70 -10.30
CA PRO A 40 3.98 -2.03 -9.10
C PRO A 40 3.39 -3.25 -8.39
N THR A 41 4.26 -4.06 -7.80
CA THR A 41 3.86 -5.29 -7.08
C THR A 41 3.04 -5.03 -5.81
N PHE A 42 3.22 -3.86 -5.21
CA PHE A 42 2.56 -3.49 -3.96
C PHE A 42 1.02 -3.49 -4.06
N GLY A 43 0.45 -2.90 -5.12
CA GLY A 43 -1.00 -2.79 -5.29
C GLY A 43 -1.71 -4.15 -5.32
N PRO A 44 -1.29 -5.08 -6.21
CA PRO A 44 -1.82 -6.45 -6.23
C PRO A 44 -1.71 -7.17 -4.88
N MET A 45 -0.60 -6.98 -4.15
CA MET A 45 -0.43 -7.58 -2.82
C MET A 45 -1.42 -7.04 -1.79
N VAL A 46 -1.72 -5.74 -1.83
CA VAL A 46 -2.75 -5.12 -0.98
C VAL A 46 -4.13 -5.70 -1.28
N VAL A 47 -4.49 -5.85 -2.57
CA VAL A 47 -5.76 -6.46 -2.98
C VAL A 47 -5.86 -7.91 -2.48
N LEU A 48 -4.79 -8.70 -2.63
CA LEU A 48 -4.75 -10.06 -2.11
C LEU A 48 -4.91 -10.10 -0.58
N GLY A 49 -4.36 -9.12 0.14
CA GLY A 49 -4.56 -8.96 1.58
C GLY A 49 -6.05 -8.78 1.93
N PHE A 50 -6.76 -7.89 1.23
CA PHE A 50 -8.20 -7.68 1.46
C PHE A 50 -9.03 -8.91 1.10
N LEU A 51 -8.75 -9.57 -0.03
CA LEU A 51 -9.45 -10.79 -0.44
C LEU A 51 -9.24 -11.94 0.56
N SER A 52 -8.00 -12.11 1.03
CA SER A 52 -7.67 -13.11 2.04
C SER A 52 -8.37 -12.82 3.36
N GLY A 53 -8.38 -11.56 3.80
CA GLY A 53 -9.10 -11.13 5.01
C GLY A 53 -10.60 -11.37 4.89
N HIS A 54 -11.22 -10.97 3.78
CA HIS A 54 -12.64 -11.22 3.52
C HIS A 54 -13.00 -12.70 3.56
N PHE A 55 -12.23 -13.53 2.86
CA PHE A 55 -12.43 -14.97 2.84
C PHE A 55 -12.37 -15.58 4.26
N LEU A 56 -11.38 -15.17 5.05
CA LEU A 56 -11.21 -15.67 6.42
C LEU A 56 -12.34 -15.22 7.36
N ILE A 57 -12.71 -13.93 7.32
CA ILE A 57 -13.81 -13.40 8.13
C ILE A 57 -15.11 -14.10 7.76
N LYS A 58 -15.42 -14.19 6.46
CA LYS A 58 -16.63 -14.85 5.98
C LYS A 58 -16.71 -16.29 6.46
N ARG A 59 -15.61 -17.06 6.31
CA ARG A 59 -15.53 -18.45 6.77
C ARG A 59 -15.74 -18.57 8.28
N GLU A 60 -15.25 -17.62 9.06
CA GLU A 60 -15.40 -17.61 10.51
C GLU A 60 -16.83 -17.23 10.95
N LEU A 61 -17.48 -16.29 10.25
CA LEU A 61 -18.89 -15.96 10.49
C LEU A 61 -19.79 -17.15 10.16
N ASP A 62 -19.57 -17.78 9.00
CA ASP A 62 -20.25 -19.02 8.59
C ASP A 62 -20.08 -20.12 9.66
N ARG A 63 -18.87 -20.29 10.21
CA ARG A 63 -18.59 -21.27 11.28
C ARG A 63 -19.34 -20.96 12.59
N ARG A 64 -19.58 -19.68 12.88
CA ARG A 64 -20.27 -19.21 14.10
C ARG A 64 -21.78 -19.11 13.93
N GLY A 65 -22.32 -19.37 12.74
CA GLY A 65 -23.74 -19.17 12.43
C GLY A 65 -24.16 -17.70 12.41
N ILE A 66 -23.20 -16.79 12.19
CA ILE A 66 -23.46 -15.36 12.00
C ILE A 66 -23.60 -15.11 10.50
N ASP A 67 -24.43 -14.14 10.11
CA ASP A 67 -24.61 -13.77 8.72
C ASP A 67 -23.25 -13.45 8.02
N PRO A 68 -22.82 -14.25 7.03
CA PRO A 68 -21.58 -14.01 6.31
C PRO A 68 -21.55 -12.70 5.51
N GLU A 69 -22.70 -12.06 5.25
CA GLU A 69 -22.75 -10.77 4.55
C GLU A 69 -22.04 -9.66 5.35
N LEU A 70 -22.03 -9.78 6.69
CA LEU A 70 -21.30 -8.87 7.57
C LEU A 70 -19.79 -8.81 7.24
N ALA A 71 -19.19 -9.89 6.74
CA ALA A 71 -17.79 -9.87 6.30
C ALA A 71 -17.54 -8.83 5.20
N THR A 72 -18.47 -8.72 4.25
CA THR A 72 -18.39 -7.75 3.16
C THR A 72 -18.51 -6.34 3.69
N SER A 73 -19.43 -6.09 4.62
CA SER A 73 -19.60 -4.79 5.27
C SER A 73 -18.36 -4.37 6.05
N LEU A 74 -17.79 -5.26 6.88
CA LEU A 74 -16.58 -5.00 7.67
C LEU A 74 -15.38 -4.67 6.77
N VAL A 75 -15.15 -5.46 5.72
CA VAL A 75 -14.02 -5.25 4.81
C VAL A 75 -14.21 -3.97 3.99
N THR A 76 -15.42 -3.70 3.51
CA THR A 76 -15.72 -2.48 2.75
C THR A 76 -15.55 -1.23 3.62
N ALA A 77 -16.08 -1.25 4.85
CA ALA A 77 -15.89 -0.18 5.82
C ALA A 77 -14.40 0.04 6.14
N GLY A 78 -13.62 -1.04 6.33
CA GLY A 78 -12.18 -0.96 6.56
C GLY A 78 -11.40 -0.38 5.38
N ILE A 79 -11.73 -0.75 4.14
CA ILE A 79 -11.10 -0.21 2.92
C ILE A 79 -11.41 1.28 2.78
N LEU A 80 -12.69 1.66 2.86
CA LEU A 80 -13.12 3.04 2.68
C LEU A 80 -12.60 3.95 3.80
N GLY A 81 -12.73 3.51 5.06
CA GLY A 81 -12.21 4.22 6.21
C GLY A 81 -10.69 4.33 6.18
N GLY A 82 -9.99 3.26 5.78
CA GLY A 82 -8.54 3.24 5.64
C GLY A 82 -8.02 4.20 4.59
N LEU A 83 -8.63 4.19 3.40
CA LEU A 83 -8.22 5.07 2.32
C LEU A 83 -8.53 6.55 2.64
N ALA A 84 -9.73 6.82 3.15
CA ALA A 84 -10.16 8.17 3.52
C ALA A 84 -9.30 8.73 4.67
N GLY A 85 -9.11 7.94 5.73
CA GLY A 85 -8.31 8.36 6.89
C GLY A 85 -6.84 8.58 6.55
N ALA A 86 -6.25 7.69 5.75
CA ALA A 86 -4.85 7.82 5.34
C ALA A 86 -4.61 9.11 4.56
N LYS A 87 -5.54 9.45 3.67
CA LYS A 87 -5.47 10.66 2.87
C LYS A 87 -5.74 11.93 3.67
N LEU A 88 -6.75 11.89 4.55
CA LEU A 88 -7.09 13.02 5.40
C LEU A 88 -5.94 13.36 6.34
N TYR A 89 -5.34 12.35 6.98
CA TYR A 89 -4.20 12.56 7.87
C TYR A 89 -3.00 13.17 7.14
N PHE A 90 -2.68 12.66 5.94
CA PHE A 90 -1.62 13.23 5.12
C PHE A 90 -1.84 14.72 4.83
N VAL A 91 -3.06 15.10 4.42
CA VAL A 91 -3.39 16.50 4.12
C VAL A 91 -3.36 17.39 5.36
N LEU A 92 -3.77 16.87 6.52
CA LEU A 92 -3.83 17.65 7.75
C LEU A 92 -2.47 17.82 8.44
N PHE A 93 -1.60 16.80 8.39
CA PHE A 93 -0.40 16.74 9.23
C PHE A 93 0.91 16.67 8.46
N GLU A 94 0.93 16.19 7.21
CA GLU A 94 2.17 16.03 6.43
C GLU A 94 2.30 17.06 5.30
N LEU A 95 1.19 17.63 4.84
CA LEU A 95 1.22 18.67 3.81
C LEU A 95 1.86 19.96 4.36
N PRO A 96 2.80 20.59 3.66
CA PRO A 96 3.41 21.84 4.11
C PRO A 96 2.37 22.94 4.28
N ALA A 97 2.44 23.72 5.36
CA ALA A 97 1.41 24.72 5.71
C ALA A 97 1.20 25.84 4.68
N TYR A 98 2.11 26.02 3.73
CA TYR A 98 2.11 27.08 2.72
C TYR A 98 1.68 26.62 1.32
N VAL A 99 1.12 25.41 1.18
CA VAL A 99 0.61 24.93 -0.12
C VAL A 99 -0.66 25.66 -0.54
N THR A 100 -0.78 25.92 -1.84
CA THR A 100 -1.97 26.56 -2.41
C THR A 100 -3.13 25.56 -2.48
N TRP A 101 -4.39 26.04 -2.42
CA TRP A 101 -5.58 25.18 -2.58
C TRP A 101 -5.54 24.26 -3.81
N GLY A 102 -4.98 24.73 -4.93
CA GLY A 102 -4.82 23.92 -6.13
C GLY A 102 -3.82 22.76 -5.97
N GLU A 103 -2.79 22.93 -5.15
CA GLU A 103 -1.79 21.90 -4.85
C GLU A 103 -2.35 20.86 -3.89
N THR A 104 -3.13 21.29 -2.90
CA THR A 104 -3.88 20.40 -2.01
C THR A 104 -4.84 19.50 -2.79
N LEU A 105 -5.60 20.07 -3.73
CA LEU A 105 -6.51 19.27 -4.58
C LEU A 105 -5.73 18.29 -5.46
N ARG A 106 -4.64 18.72 -6.09
CA ARG A 106 -3.78 17.80 -6.85
C ARG A 106 -3.22 16.68 -5.99
N SER A 107 -2.82 16.99 -4.77
CA SER A 107 -2.34 16.01 -3.82
C SER A 107 -3.44 15.09 -3.31
N LEU A 108 -4.69 15.54 -3.21
CA LEU A 108 -5.84 14.71 -2.86
C LEU A 108 -6.16 13.66 -3.93
N PHE A 109 -6.02 14.02 -5.21
CA PHE A 109 -6.26 13.09 -6.32
C PHE A 109 -5.00 12.35 -6.80
N SER A 110 -3.83 12.63 -6.21
CA SER A 110 -2.63 11.87 -6.50
C SER A 110 -2.69 10.48 -5.86
N GLY A 111 -2.01 9.51 -6.49
CA GLY A 111 -1.83 8.17 -5.92
C GLY A 111 -0.82 8.09 -4.77
N SER A 112 -0.30 9.24 -4.30
CA SER A 112 0.71 9.35 -3.22
C SER A 112 0.11 9.98 -1.96
N GLY A 113 0.85 10.00 -0.86
CA GLY A 113 0.40 10.67 0.37
C GLY A 113 -0.70 9.92 1.10
N LEU A 114 -0.47 8.62 1.35
CA LEU A 114 -1.34 7.79 2.18
C LEU A 114 -0.59 7.48 3.48
N THR A 115 -1.01 8.11 4.57
CA THR A 115 -0.38 7.91 5.88
C THR A 115 -1.02 6.76 6.64
N PHE A 116 -0.20 5.82 7.11
CA PHE A 116 -0.69 4.64 7.83
C PHE A 116 -1.53 4.99 9.08
N HIS A 117 -1.07 5.94 9.90
CA HIS A 117 -1.75 6.29 11.16
C HIS A 117 -3.20 6.73 10.95
N GLY A 118 -3.43 7.64 10.00
CA GLY A 118 -4.76 8.08 9.63
C GLY A 118 -5.64 6.94 9.12
N GLY A 119 -5.08 6.10 8.26
CA GLY A 119 -5.81 4.97 7.70
C GLY A 119 -6.21 3.96 8.77
N PHE A 120 -5.28 3.60 9.65
CA PHE A 120 -5.54 2.65 10.73
C PHE A 120 -6.63 3.14 11.69
N ILE A 121 -6.53 4.39 12.17
CA ILE A 121 -7.49 4.95 13.14
C ILE A 121 -8.90 5.01 12.55
N VAL A 122 -9.04 5.56 11.34
CA VAL A 122 -10.37 5.73 10.73
C VAL A 122 -10.95 4.40 10.26
N ALA A 123 -10.13 3.48 9.73
CA ALA A 123 -10.58 2.12 9.39
C ALA A 123 -11.11 1.38 10.64
N LEU A 124 -10.39 1.46 11.77
CA LEU A 124 -10.81 0.84 13.01
C LEU A 124 -12.17 1.38 13.48
N LEU A 125 -12.33 2.71 13.48
CA LEU A 125 -13.61 3.34 13.85
C LEU A 125 -14.75 2.95 12.89
N ALA A 126 -14.48 2.90 11.58
CA ALA A 126 -15.47 2.51 10.59
C ALA A 126 -15.92 1.05 10.77
N VAL A 127 -14.97 0.15 11.05
CA VAL A 127 -15.26 -1.26 11.34
C VAL A 127 -16.05 -1.41 12.64
N LEU A 128 -15.70 -0.68 13.69
CA LEU A 128 -16.43 -0.72 14.98
C LEU A 128 -17.86 -0.16 14.88
N TRP A 129 -18.10 0.72 13.92
CA TRP A 129 -19.43 1.27 13.65
C TRP A 129 -20.34 0.31 12.87
N THR A 130 -19.76 -0.65 12.15
CA THR A 130 -20.46 -1.59 11.28
C THR A 130 -21.03 -2.76 12.07
#